data_AF-A0A158R8R2-F1
#
_entry.id   AF-A0A158R8R2-F1
#
_cell.length_a   1.000
_cell.length_b   1.000
_cell.length_c   1.000
_cell.angle_alpha   90.00
_cell.angle_beta   90.00
_cell.angle_gamma   90.00
#
_symmetry.space_group_name_H-M   'P 1'
#
loop_
_entity.id
_entity.type
_entity.pdbx_description
1 polymer ?
#
loop_
_entity_poly.entity_id
_entity_poly.type
_entity_poly.pdbx_seq_one_letter_code
_entity_poly.pdbx_strand_id
1 'polypeptide(L)'
;MIAFGISLFFVVSVLGFKDVDLSTCTVTKGCLRPPICVDNLCEYGATWRLVEQDEIQYIEFELFGDIKSSSGFISLVFSRDAYFGGDGFVGCYYDTVDFKTVVRAGYRPEASESNHLYNPSDDEKLLITTGDDLGSSYVDAQHYLQCRFRRRVTPVRMANQLKDLAPPNAYYLIIQRGSDPLRTSFGQLYPGGEATSNTSAVITSPLYDLTVGYLVSHSPGMVKAHGAMMVLAWVFCSSVGVIISRYYKDMWPNAGLLGERVWFQIHRILMGICVGLTCLAVILAFIFCQGYSALKIYPDYIHPILGLIVLCLAVINPFITFCRPHPMHKNRPYFNWTHFIIGTIAYVLSIPTIMLGLRMPAAGVQLRSLNYPLWILIFFVIFQFCVELTLEIHGCIHYRRNKHKKITYRNELEQYQNAVRVGGVPIPRPVEPEPSGRIFKYFMISLHATVAAIVAVILIIVIAVN
;
A
#
# COMPACT_ATOMS: atom_id res chain seq x y z
N MET A 1 -34.13 -40.78 52.23
CA MET A 1 -33.50 -39.53 52.73
C MET A 1 -32.00 -39.66 52.60
N ILE A 2 -31.44 -39.27 51.46
CA ILE A 2 -29.99 -39.06 51.30
C ILE A 2 -29.87 -37.79 50.46
N ALA A 3 -29.55 -36.67 51.12
CA ALA A 3 -29.33 -35.38 50.49
C ALA A 3 -27.86 -35.31 50.04
N PHE A 4 -27.64 -35.21 48.74
CA PHE A 4 -26.33 -34.85 48.18
C PHE A 4 -26.23 -33.32 48.15
N GLY A 5 -25.39 -32.77 49.04
CA GLY A 5 -25.00 -31.36 49.00
C GLY A 5 -23.99 -31.14 47.87
N ILE A 6 -24.34 -30.31 46.89
CA ILE A 6 -23.41 -29.79 45.89
C ILE A 6 -22.88 -28.46 46.43
N SER A 7 -21.62 -28.46 46.88
CA SER A 7 -20.90 -27.24 47.20
C SER A 7 -20.47 -26.55 45.91
N LEU A 8 -21.20 -25.50 45.51
CA LEU A 8 -20.76 -24.58 44.47
C LEU A 8 -19.62 -23.71 45.03
N PHE A 9 -18.38 -23.96 44.56
CA PHE A 9 -17.28 -23.02 44.74
C PHE A 9 -17.52 -21.82 43.81
N PHE A 10 -18.00 -20.71 44.36
CA PHE A 10 -17.89 -19.40 43.71
C PHE A 10 -16.43 -18.96 43.77
N VAL A 11 -15.71 -19.10 42.66
CA VAL A 11 -14.44 -18.40 42.46
C VAL A 11 -14.80 -16.94 42.16
N VAL A 12 -14.71 -16.09 43.19
CA VAL A 12 -14.72 -14.64 43.02
C VAL A 12 -13.41 -14.28 42.31
N SER A 13 -13.47 -14.07 41.00
CA SER A 13 -12.40 -13.45 40.24
C SER A 13 -12.25 -12.01 40.74
N VAL A 14 -11.24 -11.76 41.56
CA VAL A 14 -10.75 -10.42 41.87
C VAL A 14 -10.41 -9.77 40.53
N LEU A 15 -11.07 -8.66 40.19
CA LEU A 15 -10.80 -7.86 38.99
C LEU A 15 -9.40 -7.25 39.12
N GLY A 16 -8.37 -8.03 38.79
CA GLY A 16 -6.99 -7.56 38.66
C GLY A 16 -6.82 -6.72 37.40
N PHE A 17 -5.94 -5.73 37.47
CA PHE A 17 -5.48 -4.96 36.30
C PHE A 17 -4.90 -5.94 35.26
N LYS A 18 -5.38 -5.89 34.02
CA LYS A 18 -4.99 -6.87 33.00
C LYS A 18 -3.57 -6.63 32.51
N ASP A 19 -2.82 -7.72 32.39
CA ASP A 19 -1.47 -7.69 31.82
C ASP A 19 -1.48 -7.18 30.36
N VAL A 20 -0.35 -6.60 29.93
CA VAL A 20 -0.18 -6.13 28.56
C VAL A 20 -0.17 -7.31 27.60
N ASP A 21 -1.18 -7.38 26.75
CA ASP A 21 -1.26 -8.38 25.69
C ASP A 21 -0.46 -7.94 24.45
N LEU A 22 0.67 -8.60 24.23
CA LEU A 22 1.55 -8.40 23.08
C LEU A 22 1.12 -9.21 21.84
N SER A 23 0.16 -10.13 21.94
CA SER A 23 -0.29 -10.93 20.78
C SER A 23 -0.98 -10.09 19.71
N THR A 24 -1.48 -8.90 20.10
CA THR A 24 -2.14 -7.94 19.22
C THR A 24 -1.21 -6.85 18.68
N CYS A 25 0.08 -6.91 19.05
CA CYS A 25 1.13 -6.14 18.39
C CYS A 25 1.08 -6.36 16.89
N THR A 26 1.38 -5.31 16.13
CA THR A 26 1.39 -5.32 14.67
C THR A 26 0.00 -5.50 14.01
N VAL A 27 -1.07 -5.78 14.75
CA VAL A 27 -2.42 -5.98 14.21
C VAL A 27 -3.35 -4.84 14.59
N THR A 28 -3.42 -4.54 15.89
CA THR A 28 -4.26 -3.45 16.42
C THR A 28 -3.46 -2.47 17.28
N LYS A 29 -2.22 -2.82 17.66
CA LYS A 29 -1.31 -1.99 18.45
C LYS A 29 0.05 -1.86 17.78
N GLY A 30 0.66 -0.67 17.83
CA GLY A 30 2.10 -0.50 17.62
C GLY A 30 2.86 -0.94 18.86
N CYS A 31 4.05 -1.53 18.74
CA CYS A 31 4.81 -2.06 19.87
C CYS A 31 6.31 -1.82 19.74
N LEU A 32 6.93 -1.32 20.80
CA LEU A 32 8.38 -1.17 20.94
C LEU A 32 8.86 -2.05 22.10
N ARG A 33 9.81 -2.93 21.81
CA ARG A 33 10.33 -3.95 22.73
C ARG A 33 11.82 -4.19 22.47
N PRO A 34 12.58 -4.73 23.45
CA PRO A 34 13.96 -5.13 23.24
C PRO A 34 14.07 -6.24 22.17
N PRO A 35 15.23 -6.35 21.49
CA PRO A 35 15.45 -7.35 20.42
C PRO A 35 15.36 -8.80 20.90
N ILE A 36 15.69 -9.04 22.18
CA ILE A 36 15.68 -10.36 22.80
C ILE A 36 14.39 -10.47 23.62
N CYS A 37 13.27 -10.75 22.95
CA CYS A 37 12.01 -11.06 23.61
C CYS A 37 11.42 -12.36 23.04
N VAL A 38 11.15 -13.34 23.91
CA VAL A 38 10.63 -14.67 23.56
C VAL A 38 9.26 -14.84 24.22
N ASP A 39 8.24 -15.23 23.43
CA ASP A 39 6.94 -15.72 23.89
C ASP A 39 6.25 -14.93 25.04
N ASN A 40 6.04 -13.62 24.82
CA ASN A 40 5.38 -12.65 25.72
C ASN A 40 6.14 -12.24 27.00
N LEU A 41 7.34 -12.77 27.25
CA LEU A 41 8.18 -12.36 28.38
C LEU A 41 9.22 -11.33 27.92
N CYS A 42 8.79 -10.07 27.73
CA CYS A 42 9.73 -8.97 27.51
C CYS A 42 10.08 -8.31 28.84
N GLU A 43 11.36 -7.98 29.04
CA GLU A 43 11.84 -7.30 30.25
C GLU A 43 11.22 -5.91 30.43
N TYR A 44 10.94 -5.25 29.30
CA TYR A 44 10.22 -3.99 29.22
C TYR A 44 9.61 -3.84 27.82
N GLY A 45 8.67 -2.91 27.70
CA GLY A 45 8.10 -2.56 26.41
C GLY A 45 7.07 -1.45 26.49
N ALA A 46 6.68 -0.98 25.32
CA ALA A 46 5.61 -0.02 25.12
C ALA A 46 4.71 -0.49 24.00
N THR A 47 3.40 -0.41 24.17
CA THR A 47 2.44 -0.55 23.08
C THR A 47 1.57 0.69 23.00
N TRP A 48 0.98 0.92 21.83
CA TRP A 48 0.03 1.99 21.64
C TRP A 48 -1.00 1.71 20.57
N ARG A 49 -2.17 2.33 20.70
CA ARG A 49 -3.22 2.29 19.68
C ARG A 49 -4.05 3.58 19.66
N LEU A 50 -4.55 3.93 18.48
CA LEU A 50 -5.49 5.03 18.32
C LEU A 50 -6.87 4.59 18.86
N VAL A 51 -7.45 5.43 19.72
CA VAL A 51 -8.80 5.27 20.27
C VAL A 51 -9.54 6.61 20.18
N GLU A 52 -10.85 6.55 20.04
CA GLU A 52 -11.70 7.74 20.02
C GLU A 52 -12.63 7.70 21.22
N GLN A 53 -12.71 8.81 21.96
CA GLN A 53 -13.57 8.96 23.12
C GLN A 53 -14.11 10.39 23.13
N ASP A 54 -15.44 10.53 23.22
CA ASP A 54 -16.14 11.82 23.21
C ASP A 54 -15.75 12.71 22.02
N GLU A 55 -15.69 12.13 20.81
CA GLU A 55 -15.28 12.79 19.54
C GLU A 55 -13.84 13.34 19.54
N ILE A 56 -13.03 12.97 20.53
CA ILE A 56 -11.61 13.34 20.63
C ILE A 56 -10.75 12.10 20.39
N GLN A 57 -9.73 12.26 19.56
CA GLN A 57 -8.75 11.22 19.30
C GLN A 57 -7.68 11.18 20.40
N TYR A 58 -7.47 9.98 20.95
CA TYR A 58 -6.43 9.67 21.92
C TYR A 58 -5.56 8.52 21.43
N ILE A 59 -4.33 8.47 21.94
CA ILE A 59 -3.49 7.29 21.90
C ILE A 59 -3.57 6.62 23.27
N GLU A 60 -4.02 5.38 23.30
CA GLU A 60 -3.93 4.54 24.48
C GLU A 60 -2.54 3.90 24.50
N PHE A 61 -1.73 4.26 25.51
CA PHE A 61 -0.40 3.73 25.75
C PHE A 61 -0.44 2.66 26.83
N GLU A 62 0.31 1.58 26.62
CA GLU A 62 0.60 0.57 27.61
C GLU A 62 2.13 0.52 27.78
N LEU A 63 2.63 0.84 28.98
CA LEU A 63 4.06 0.73 29.30
C LEU A 63 4.22 -0.33 30.37
N PHE A 64 5.26 -1.16 30.24
CA PHE A 64 5.55 -2.20 31.22
C PHE A 64 7.05 -2.48 31.31
N GLY A 65 7.50 -2.92 32.48
CA GLY A 65 8.83 -3.45 32.66
C GLY A 65 9.32 -3.47 34.10
N ASP A 66 10.43 -4.16 34.32
CA ASP A 66 11.18 -4.14 35.58
C ASP A 66 11.90 -2.79 35.75
N ILE A 67 11.55 -2.05 36.81
CA ILE A 67 12.10 -0.72 37.14
C ILE A 67 13.37 -0.77 38.01
N LYS A 68 13.93 -1.97 38.24
CA LYS A 68 15.22 -2.23 38.92
C LYS A 68 15.32 -1.83 40.39
N SER A 69 14.31 -1.17 40.94
CA SER A 69 14.27 -0.71 42.33
C SER A 69 12.83 -0.59 42.84
N SER A 70 12.68 -0.46 44.16
CA SER A 70 11.41 -0.16 44.82
C SER A 70 10.89 1.26 44.58
N SER A 71 11.70 2.14 43.99
CA SER A 71 11.34 3.50 43.59
C SER A 71 11.91 3.76 42.19
N GLY A 72 11.05 3.74 41.18
CA GLY A 72 11.50 3.82 39.80
C GLY A 72 10.36 4.14 38.85
N PHE A 73 10.71 4.24 37.57
CA PHE A 73 9.83 4.72 36.53
C PHE A 73 10.04 3.97 35.21
N ILE A 74 9.02 4.07 34.36
CA ILE A 74 9.12 3.78 32.93
C ILE A 74 8.48 4.92 32.14
N SER A 75 9.14 5.36 31.08
CA SER A 75 8.67 6.43 30.21
C SER A 75 8.93 6.11 28.73
N LEU A 76 8.13 6.76 27.89
CA LEU A 76 8.21 6.76 26.45
C LEU A 76 8.38 8.21 25.98
N VAL A 77 9.50 8.47 25.33
CA VAL A 77 9.86 9.78 24.79
C VAL A 77 9.52 9.85 23.31
N PHE A 78 9.07 11.03 22.87
CA PHE A 78 8.80 11.37 21.48
C PHE A 78 9.85 12.38 20.99
N SER A 79 10.89 11.90 20.32
CA SER A 79 11.98 12.75 19.80
C SER A 79 11.94 12.93 18.29
N ARG A 80 12.47 14.04 17.79
CA ARG A 80 12.70 14.24 16.34
C ARG A 80 14.00 13.62 15.85
N ASP A 81 14.86 13.20 16.76
CA ASP A 81 16.12 12.53 16.48
C ASP A 81 16.33 11.34 17.44
N ALA A 82 17.47 10.67 17.35
CA ALA A 82 17.80 9.53 18.21
C ALA A 82 18.28 9.95 19.62
N TYR A 83 18.24 11.24 19.94
CA TYR A 83 18.70 11.80 21.20
C TYR A 83 17.52 12.39 21.98
N PHE A 84 17.73 12.63 23.27
CA PHE A 84 16.72 13.24 24.12
C PHE A 84 17.15 14.66 24.49
N GLY A 85 16.47 15.67 23.94
CA GLY A 85 16.73 17.08 24.20
C GLY A 85 15.78 17.97 23.40
N GLY A 86 14.90 18.72 24.08
CA GLY A 86 13.81 19.45 23.42
C GLY A 86 12.56 18.60 23.17
N ASP A 87 12.39 17.49 23.91
CA ASP A 87 11.41 16.45 23.61
C ASP A 87 10.34 16.25 24.66
N GLY A 88 9.17 15.80 24.20
CA GLY A 88 8.01 15.47 25.03
C GLY A 88 8.02 13.99 25.39
N PHE A 89 7.48 13.64 26.55
CA PHE A 89 7.42 12.26 27.01
C PHE A 89 6.16 11.99 27.84
N VAL A 90 5.83 10.71 27.96
CA VAL A 90 4.81 10.19 28.88
C VAL A 90 5.39 9.03 29.67
N GLY A 91 4.86 8.77 30.85
CA GLY A 91 5.29 7.60 31.61
C GLY A 91 4.50 7.40 32.88
N CYS A 92 4.92 6.38 33.63
CA CYS A 92 4.48 6.17 34.99
C CYS A 92 5.65 5.87 35.92
N TYR A 93 5.49 6.23 37.20
CA TYR A 93 6.44 5.91 38.26
C TYR A 93 5.69 5.39 39.49
N TYR A 94 6.40 4.65 40.34
CA TYR A 94 5.86 4.19 41.62
C TYR A 94 6.27 5.13 42.74
N ASP A 95 5.27 5.73 43.41
CA ASP A 95 5.46 6.59 44.56
C ASP A 95 5.44 5.77 45.85
N THR A 96 6.63 5.63 46.44
CA THR A 96 6.86 4.90 47.70
C THR A 96 6.23 5.55 48.94
N VAL A 97 5.78 6.80 48.88
CA VAL A 97 5.15 7.49 50.04
C VAL A 97 3.68 7.15 50.12
N ASP A 98 2.98 7.39 49.01
CA ASP A 98 1.55 7.17 48.92
C ASP A 98 1.21 5.74 48.49
N PHE A 99 2.24 4.89 48.29
CA PHE A 99 2.14 3.51 47.80
C PHE A 99 1.30 3.39 46.53
N LYS A 100 1.44 4.36 45.61
CA LYS A 100 0.62 4.46 44.41
C LYS A 100 1.47 4.64 43.16
N THR A 101 0.97 4.14 42.05
CA THR A 101 1.52 4.38 40.72
C THR A 101 0.93 5.67 40.14
N VAL A 102 1.77 6.52 39.57
CA VAL A 102 1.37 7.84 39.06
C VAL A 102 1.77 7.97 37.59
N VAL A 103 0.81 8.31 36.74
CA VAL A 103 1.03 8.63 35.33
C VAL A 103 1.21 10.14 35.16
N ARG A 104 2.20 10.54 34.36
CA ARG A 104 2.51 11.93 34.06
C ARG A 104 2.99 12.09 32.61
N ALA A 105 2.78 13.28 32.08
CA ALA A 105 3.41 13.76 30.85
C ALA A 105 4.37 14.90 31.20
N GLY A 106 5.34 15.14 30.35
CA GLY A 106 6.26 16.25 30.51
C GLY A 106 7.05 16.50 29.25
N TYR A 107 7.98 17.43 29.34
CA TYR A 107 8.95 17.71 28.30
C TYR A 107 10.27 18.16 28.91
N ARG A 108 11.35 18.02 28.14
CA ARG A 108 12.64 18.60 28.47
C ARG A 108 12.94 19.72 27.48
N PRO A 109 13.08 20.98 27.93
CA PRO A 109 13.52 22.07 27.06
C PRO A 109 14.86 21.77 26.39
N GLU A 110 15.07 22.33 25.20
CA GLU A 110 16.35 22.26 24.50
C GLU A 110 17.46 22.91 25.36
N ALA A 111 18.61 22.24 25.49
CA ALA A 111 19.72 22.63 26.35
C ALA A 111 19.45 22.66 27.88
N SER A 112 18.36 22.05 28.36
CA SER A 112 18.12 21.85 29.81
C SER A 112 18.36 20.40 30.22
N GLU A 113 18.90 20.20 31.43
CA GLU A 113 19.02 18.87 32.06
C GLU A 113 17.79 18.52 32.92
N SER A 114 16.90 19.48 33.18
CA SER A 114 15.72 19.29 34.02
C SER A 114 14.46 19.00 33.21
N ASN A 115 13.69 18.01 33.67
CA ASN A 115 12.38 17.71 33.11
C ASN A 115 11.33 18.68 33.68
N HIS A 116 10.43 19.15 32.81
CA HIS A 116 9.26 19.93 33.19
C HIS A 116 8.03 19.06 33.07
N LEU A 117 7.35 18.84 34.19
CA LEU A 117 6.10 18.08 34.22
C LEU A 117 4.95 18.96 33.78
N TYR A 118 4.06 18.35 33.03
CA TYR A 118 2.80 18.94 32.66
C TYR A 118 1.87 19.06 33.88
N ASN A 119 1.27 20.24 34.07
CA ASN A 119 0.29 20.44 35.12
C ASN A 119 -1.12 20.11 34.58
N PRO A 120 -1.87 19.17 35.20
CA PRO A 120 -3.23 18.83 34.77
C PRO A 120 -4.18 20.03 34.62
N SER A 121 -3.97 21.11 35.37
CA SER A 121 -4.78 22.33 35.28
C SER A 121 -4.66 23.07 33.94
N ASP A 122 -3.64 22.80 33.13
CA ASP A 122 -3.43 23.49 31.85
C ASP A 122 -4.37 22.99 30.72
N ASP A 123 -4.79 21.72 30.78
CA ASP A 123 -5.68 20.98 29.87
C ASP A 123 -5.99 19.60 30.51
N GLU A 124 -7.10 19.53 31.25
CA GLU A 124 -7.52 18.34 32.00
C GLU A 124 -7.77 17.12 31.10
N LYS A 125 -7.95 17.34 29.79
CA LYS A 125 -8.20 16.29 28.80
C LYS A 125 -6.94 15.82 28.09
N LEU A 126 -5.74 16.29 28.47
CA LEU A 126 -4.51 15.79 27.85
C LEU A 126 -4.27 14.31 28.19
N LEU A 127 -4.46 13.92 29.46
CA LEU A 127 -4.21 12.58 29.97
C LEU A 127 -5.42 12.02 30.70
N ILE A 128 -5.87 10.83 30.28
CA ILE A 128 -6.90 10.05 30.97
C ILE A 128 -6.23 8.83 31.59
N THR A 129 -6.30 8.73 32.91
CA THR A 129 -5.60 7.71 33.70
C THR A 129 -6.55 6.79 34.47
N THR A 130 -7.84 7.11 34.49
CA THR A 130 -8.91 6.36 35.15
C THR A 130 -9.99 6.00 34.14
N GLY A 131 -10.58 4.81 34.27
CA GLY A 131 -11.60 4.29 33.38
C GLY A 131 -11.53 2.77 33.24
N ASP A 132 -12.39 2.20 32.40
CA ASP A 132 -12.39 0.75 32.14
C ASP A 132 -11.05 0.31 31.56
N ASP A 133 -10.36 -0.57 32.28
CA ASP A 133 -9.06 -1.16 31.89
C ASP A 133 -7.91 -0.13 31.78
N LEU A 134 -8.10 1.10 32.28
CA LEU A 134 -7.05 2.11 32.48
C LEU A 134 -6.59 2.09 33.94
N GLY A 135 -5.31 2.38 34.15
CA GLY A 135 -4.73 2.37 35.49
C GLY A 135 -3.29 1.91 35.46
N SER A 136 -2.84 1.38 36.59
CA SER A 136 -1.47 0.90 36.74
C SER A 136 -1.37 -0.13 37.85
N SER A 137 -0.34 -0.95 37.78
CA SER A 137 -0.05 -2.02 38.71
C SER A 137 1.44 -2.07 38.99
N TYR A 138 1.81 -2.32 40.24
CA TYR A 138 3.20 -2.51 40.67
C TYR A 138 3.30 -3.80 41.48
N VAL A 139 4.23 -4.67 41.10
CA VAL A 139 4.50 -5.95 41.76
C VAL A 139 5.86 -5.87 42.44
N ASP A 140 5.85 -5.75 43.77
CA ASP A 140 7.07 -5.49 44.56
C ASP A 140 8.11 -6.61 44.45
N ALA A 141 7.68 -7.87 44.45
CA ALA A 141 8.58 -9.03 44.39
C ALA A 141 9.47 -9.09 43.13
N GLN A 142 9.05 -8.43 42.05
CA GLN A 142 9.75 -8.43 40.75
C GLN A 142 10.17 -7.01 40.33
N HIS A 143 9.87 -6.00 41.15
CA HIS A 143 9.96 -4.58 40.77
C HIS A 143 9.32 -4.28 39.41
N TYR A 144 8.20 -4.94 39.12
CA TYR A 144 7.55 -4.84 37.81
C TYR A 144 6.47 -3.77 37.84
N LEU A 145 6.60 -2.77 36.99
CA LEU A 145 5.65 -1.67 36.84
C LEU A 145 4.93 -1.78 35.51
N GLN A 146 3.61 -1.65 35.54
CA GLN A 146 2.77 -1.58 34.34
C GLN A 146 1.78 -0.43 34.44
N CYS A 147 1.56 0.30 33.35
CA CYS A 147 0.52 1.33 33.29
C CYS A 147 -0.16 1.39 31.93
N ARG A 148 -1.46 1.70 31.96
CA ARG A 148 -2.30 1.94 30.79
C ARG A 148 -3.04 3.25 30.94
N PHE A 149 -2.85 4.16 30.00
CA PHE A 149 -3.44 5.49 30.02
C PHE A 149 -3.66 6.01 28.61
N ARG A 150 -4.50 7.03 28.46
CA ARG A 150 -4.76 7.67 27.16
C ARG A 150 -4.18 9.08 27.15
N ARG A 151 -3.53 9.43 26.05
CA ARG A 151 -3.04 10.78 25.79
C ARG A 151 -3.68 11.34 24.54
N ARG A 152 -4.16 12.57 24.59
CA ARG A 152 -4.73 13.24 23.41
C ARG A 152 -3.71 13.29 22.27
N VAL A 153 -4.15 13.04 21.04
CA VAL A 153 -3.25 13.04 19.85
C VAL A 153 -2.57 14.40 19.70
N THR A 154 -3.37 15.46 19.67
CA THR A 154 -2.91 16.85 19.57
C THR A 154 -3.23 17.60 20.87
N PRO A 155 -2.21 17.98 21.67
CA PRO A 155 -2.40 18.82 22.84
C PRO A 155 -3.03 20.17 22.48
N VAL A 156 -3.95 20.68 23.30
CA VAL A 156 -4.56 22.01 23.06
C VAL A 156 -3.56 23.13 23.36
N ARG A 157 -2.68 22.91 24.33
CA ARG A 157 -1.61 23.81 24.73
C ARG A 157 -0.27 23.10 24.69
N MET A 158 0.81 23.85 24.49
CA MET A 158 2.18 23.32 24.50
C MET A 158 2.42 22.18 23.49
N ALA A 159 1.73 22.21 22.34
CA ALA A 159 1.80 21.15 21.33
C ALA A 159 3.22 20.90 20.79
N ASN A 160 4.06 21.94 20.72
CA ASN A 160 5.46 21.79 20.33
C ASN A 160 6.31 21.09 21.39
N GLN A 161 6.12 21.46 22.66
CA GLN A 161 6.87 20.89 23.78
C GLN A 161 6.46 19.44 24.06
N LEU A 162 5.15 19.19 24.12
CA LEU A 162 4.59 17.87 24.40
C LEU A 162 4.58 16.95 23.18
N LYS A 163 4.83 17.50 21.98
CA LYS A 163 4.77 16.87 20.65
C LYS A 163 3.35 16.53 20.18
N ASP A 164 2.94 17.08 19.05
CA ASP A 164 1.70 16.71 18.38
C ASP A 164 1.88 15.36 17.66
N LEU A 165 1.06 14.36 17.99
CA LEU A 165 1.13 13.01 17.43
C LEU A 165 0.27 12.84 16.17
N ALA A 166 -0.45 13.88 15.73
CA ALA A 166 -1.25 13.82 14.52
C ALA A 166 -0.36 13.65 13.26
N PRO A 167 -0.81 12.91 12.24
CA PRO A 167 -0.14 12.86 10.94
C PRO A 167 -0.02 14.27 10.34
N PRO A 168 1.11 14.63 9.69
CA PRO A 168 2.20 13.75 9.25
C PRO A 168 3.37 13.62 10.24
N ASN A 169 3.21 14.06 11.51
CA ASN A 169 4.31 14.05 12.47
C ASN A 169 4.75 12.62 12.79
N ALA A 170 6.06 12.39 12.79
CA ALA A 170 6.68 11.12 13.16
C ALA A 170 7.83 11.36 14.13
N TYR A 171 7.98 10.49 15.13
CA TYR A 171 8.97 10.65 16.19
C TYR A 171 9.74 9.37 16.45
N TYR A 172 11.03 9.49 16.73
CA TYR A 172 11.77 8.42 17.36
C TYR A 172 11.20 8.17 18.75
N LEU A 173 10.97 6.89 19.04
CA LEU A 173 10.40 6.43 20.30
C LEU A 173 11.53 5.89 21.15
N ILE A 174 11.71 6.47 22.33
CA ILE A 174 12.79 6.09 23.24
C ILE A 174 12.13 5.62 24.54
N ILE A 175 12.29 4.33 24.87
CA ILE A 175 11.89 3.80 26.17
C ILE A 175 13.01 4.08 27.15
N GLN A 176 12.65 4.65 28.29
CA GLN A 176 13.56 4.85 29.41
C GLN A 176 12.94 4.27 30.66
N ARG A 177 13.78 3.64 31.49
CA ARG A 177 13.40 3.14 32.79
C ARG A 177 14.57 3.31 33.74
N GLY A 178 14.29 3.38 35.03
CA GLY A 178 15.36 3.46 36.02
C GLY A 178 14.83 3.78 37.41
N SER A 179 15.75 3.79 38.36
CA SER A 179 15.47 4.18 39.74
C SER A 179 15.30 5.69 39.87
N ASP A 180 14.33 6.12 40.68
CA ASP A 180 14.11 7.51 41.05
C ASP A 180 14.17 7.70 42.58
N PRO A 181 15.36 7.49 43.19
CA PRO A 181 15.52 7.57 44.64
C PRO A 181 15.32 9.01 45.17
N LEU A 182 15.53 10.01 44.31
CA LEU A 182 15.36 11.43 44.62
C LEU A 182 13.90 11.91 44.43
N ARG A 183 13.00 11.03 43.98
CA ARG A 183 11.56 11.28 43.84
C ARG A 183 11.24 12.47 42.95
N THR A 184 11.98 12.64 41.86
CA THR A 184 11.79 13.77 40.93
C THR A 184 10.71 13.53 39.89
N SER A 185 9.96 12.42 39.99
CA SER A 185 8.93 12.02 39.03
C SER A 185 9.55 11.87 37.64
N PHE A 186 10.35 10.82 37.47
CA PHE A 186 11.11 10.38 36.27
C PHE A 186 12.64 10.55 36.33
N GLY A 187 13.23 10.75 37.52
CA GLY A 187 14.68 10.83 37.68
C GLY A 187 15.37 11.81 36.71
N GLN A 188 16.63 11.54 36.39
CA GLN A 188 17.30 12.11 35.21
C GLN A 188 17.18 11.15 34.03
N LEU A 189 16.24 11.42 33.13
CA LEU A 189 16.17 10.78 31.81
C LEU A 189 17.50 11.04 31.07
N TYR A 190 18.10 10.00 30.49
CA TYR A 190 19.46 10.04 29.94
C TYR A 190 19.47 9.95 28.40
N PRO A 191 20.51 10.49 27.72
CA PRO A 191 20.63 10.41 26.26
C PRO A 191 20.71 8.96 25.77
N GLY A 192 19.86 8.59 24.79
CA GLY A 192 19.85 7.28 24.14
C GLY A 192 18.87 6.24 24.72
N GLY A 193 18.43 6.41 25.97
CA GLY A 193 17.49 5.51 26.65
C GLY A 193 17.92 4.04 26.72
N GLU A 194 17.01 3.18 27.17
CA GLU A 194 17.24 1.73 27.26
C GLU A 194 16.97 1.05 25.91
N ALA A 195 16.01 1.59 25.15
CA ALA A 195 15.77 1.23 23.76
C ALA A 195 15.30 2.45 22.99
N THR A 196 15.89 2.66 21.81
CA THR A 196 15.48 3.69 20.86
C THR A 196 14.98 3.02 19.59
N SER A 197 13.89 3.52 19.02
CA SER A 197 13.40 3.09 17.72
C SER A 197 14.45 3.40 16.65
N ASN A 198 14.70 2.46 15.73
CA ASN A 198 15.66 2.70 14.64
C ASN A 198 15.18 3.78 13.65
N THR A 199 13.87 4.04 13.60
CA THR A 199 13.23 5.00 12.70
C THR A 199 12.13 5.76 13.42
N SER A 200 11.74 6.92 12.89
CA SER A 200 10.60 7.67 13.40
C SER A 200 9.27 6.95 13.12
N ALA A 201 8.35 7.03 14.07
CA ALA A 201 7.05 6.36 14.08
C ALA A 201 5.91 7.36 13.94
N VAL A 202 4.95 7.05 13.07
CA VAL A 202 3.63 7.72 13.09
C VAL A 202 2.76 7.00 14.12
N ILE A 203 2.65 7.59 15.32
CA ILE A 203 2.06 6.93 16.49
C ILE A 203 0.58 6.61 16.30
N THR A 204 -0.15 7.38 15.49
CA THR A 204 -1.57 7.08 15.18
C THR A 204 -1.74 5.84 14.28
N SER A 205 -0.65 5.26 13.75
CA SER A 205 -0.69 4.05 12.94
C SER A 205 -0.31 2.82 13.78
N PRO A 206 -1.14 1.76 13.81
CA PRO A 206 -0.83 0.51 14.53
C PRO A 206 0.28 -0.32 13.85
N LEU A 207 0.79 0.12 12.70
CA LEU A 207 1.76 -0.61 11.87
C LEU A 207 3.23 -0.41 12.30
N TYR A 208 3.51 0.11 13.50
CA TYR A 208 4.90 0.38 13.91
C TYR A 208 5.78 -0.89 13.96
N ASP A 209 5.24 -2.01 14.44
CA ASP A 209 5.96 -3.30 14.44
C ASP A 209 5.70 -4.11 13.15
N LEU A 210 4.74 -3.67 12.31
CA LEU A 210 4.72 -3.97 10.87
C LEU A 210 5.71 -3.04 10.14
N THR A 211 6.95 -2.99 10.63
CA THR A 211 8.05 -2.32 9.95
C THR A 211 8.44 -3.24 8.78
N VAL A 212 7.98 -3.00 7.55
CA VAL A 212 8.41 -1.86 6.73
C VAL A 212 9.89 -1.54 7.00
N GLY A 213 10.39 -1.25 8.19
CA GLY A 213 11.83 -1.26 8.53
C GLY A 213 12.61 -2.58 8.29
N TYR A 214 12.08 -3.77 8.60
CA TYR A 214 12.79 -5.05 8.34
C TYR A 214 12.67 -5.49 6.86
N LEU A 215 11.49 -5.29 6.24
CA LEU A 215 11.27 -5.62 4.82
C LEU A 215 11.87 -4.58 3.84
N VAL A 216 11.84 -3.28 4.17
CA VAL A 216 12.48 -2.19 3.40
C VAL A 216 14.00 -2.19 3.63
N SER A 217 14.52 -2.69 4.76
CA SER A 217 15.98 -2.87 4.92
C SER A 217 16.53 -4.08 4.16
N HIS A 218 15.71 -5.09 3.85
CA HIS A 218 16.16 -6.32 3.17
C HIS A 218 15.79 -6.47 1.69
N SER A 219 14.99 -5.60 1.06
CA SER A 219 15.06 -5.37 -0.40
C SER A 219 14.15 -4.23 -0.91
N PRO A 220 14.55 -2.95 -0.79
CA PRO A 220 13.84 -1.86 -1.46
C PRO A 220 13.78 -2.10 -2.99
N GLY A 221 14.75 -2.82 -3.54
CA GLY A 221 14.79 -3.19 -4.95
C GLY A 221 13.63 -4.08 -5.42
N MET A 222 13.12 -5.01 -4.60
CA MET A 222 12.05 -5.94 -5.05
C MET A 222 10.70 -5.23 -5.20
N VAL A 223 10.36 -4.34 -4.26
CA VAL A 223 9.12 -3.54 -4.34
C VAL A 223 9.21 -2.51 -5.46
N LYS A 224 10.37 -1.86 -5.61
CA LYS A 224 10.61 -0.93 -6.73
C LYS A 224 10.55 -1.65 -8.07
N ALA A 225 11.13 -2.85 -8.18
CA ALA A 225 11.04 -3.68 -9.38
C ALA A 225 9.60 -4.11 -9.68
N HIS A 226 8.82 -4.50 -8.66
CA HIS A 226 7.38 -4.76 -8.80
C HIS A 226 6.66 -3.54 -9.40
N GLY A 227 6.82 -2.36 -8.80
CA GLY A 227 6.19 -1.14 -9.29
C GLY A 227 6.61 -0.79 -10.73
N ALA A 228 7.91 -0.86 -11.03
CA ALA A 228 8.45 -0.58 -12.35
C ALA A 228 7.91 -1.53 -13.43
N MET A 229 7.84 -2.83 -13.13
CA MET A 229 7.26 -3.83 -14.03
C MET A 229 5.76 -3.61 -14.25
N MET A 230 5.01 -3.23 -13.22
CA MET A 230 3.58 -2.92 -13.35
C MET A 230 3.33 -1.68 -14.22
N VAL A 231 4.15 -0.64 -14.06
CA VAL A 231 4.10 0.55 -14.95
C VAL A 231 4.42 0.15 -16.38
N LEU A 232 5.51 -0.58 -16.63
CA LEU A 232 5.87 -1.01 -17.99
C LEU A 232 4.79 -1.88 -18.62
N ALA A 233 4.22 -2.82 -17.87
CA ALA A 233 3.18 -3.73 -18.33
C ALA A 233 1.90 -2.97 -18.72
N TRP A 234 1.37 -2.13 -17.84
CA TRP A 234 0.03 -1.57 -18.00
C TRP A 234 0.01 -0.19 -18.65
N VAL A 235 0.95 0.69 -18.29
CA VAL A 235 1.05 2.05 -18.87
C VAL A 235 1.59 2.01 -20.29
N PHE A 236 2.56 1.14 -20.59
CA PHE A 236 3.13 1.03 -21.94
C PHE A 236 2.58 -0.15 -22.75
N CYS A 237 2.86 -1.39 -22.35
CA CYS A 237 2.54 -2.55 -23.19
C CYS A 237 1.02 -2.70 -23.41
N SER A 238 0.23 -2.60 -22.34
CA SER A 238 -1.21 -2.78 -22.39
C SER A 238 -1.91 -1.66 -23.17
N SER A 239 -1.59 -0.40 -22.86
CA SER A 239 -2.20 0.77 -23.53
C SER A 239 -1.97 0.77 -25.06
N VAL A 240 -0.73 0.53 -25.50
CA VAL A 240 -0.38 0.46 -26.93
C VAL A 240 -1.04 -0.77 -27.58
N GLY A 241 -1.00 -1.93 -26.91
CA GLY A 241 -1.59 -3.15 -27.44
C GLY A 241 -3.12 -3.11 -27.56
N VAL A 242 -3.82 -2.39 -26.68
CA VAL A 242 -5.26 -2.13 -26.78
C VAL A 242 -5.57 -1.24 -27.97
N ILE A 243 -4.85 -0.12 -28.14
CA ILE A 243 -5.05 0.77 -29.29
C ILE A 243 -4.83 0.04 -30.62
N ILE A 244 -3.75 -0.73 -30.74
CA ILE A 244 -3.45 -1.49 -31.95
C ILE A 244 -4.56 -2.49 -32.26
N SER A 245 -4.98 -3.27 -31.26
CA SER A 245 -6.02 -4.28 -31.48
C SER A 245 -7.38 -3.69 -31.80
N ARG A 246 -7.70 -2.48 -31.31
CA ARG A 246 -8.99 -1.82 -31.57
C ARG A 246 -9.02 -1.07 -32.89
N TYR A 247 -8.00 -0.28 -33.19
CA TYR A 247 -8.05 0.72 -34.27
C TYR A 247 -7.19 0.40 -35.50
N TYR A 248 -6.28 -0.59 -35.42
CA TYR A 248 -5.27 -0.85 -36.47
C TYR A 248 -5.47 -2.20 -37.18
N LYS A 249 -6.62 -2.87 -37.03
CA LYS A 249 -6.90 -4.17 -37.67
C LYS A 249 -6.81 -4.17 -39.21
N ASP A 250 -7.16 -3.03 -39.82
CA ASP A 250 -7.13 -2.83 -41.28
C ASP A 250 -5.80 -2.21 -41.77
N MET A 251 -4.86 -1.94 -40.85
CA MET A 251 -3.54 -1.42 -41.22
C MET A 251 -2.62 -2.56 -41.66
N TRP A 252 -1.70 -2.26 -42.57
CA TRP A 252 -0.77 -3.22 -43.19
C TRP A 252 -1.46 -4.47 -43.78
N PRO A 253 -2.47 -4.30 -44.66
CA PRO A 253 -3.28 -5.42 -45.12
C PRO A 253 -2.49 -6.49 -45.92
N ASN A 254 -1.39 -6.08 -46.57
CA ASN A 254 -0.57 -6.96 -47.42
C ASN A 254 0.80 -7.29 -46.81
N ALA A 255 1.05 -6.86 -45.57
CA ALA A 255 2.26 -7.22 -44.86
C ALA A 255 1.93 -8.23 -43.76
N GLY A 256 2.82 -9.19 -43.56
CA GLY A 256 2.75 -10.15 -42.48
C GLY A 256 3.96 -10.01 -41.57
N LEU A 257 3.77 -10.26 -40.29
CA LEU A 257 4.86 -10.48 -39.33
C LEU A 257 4.73 -11.92 -38.83
N LEU A 258 5.79 -12.72 -38.89
CA LEU A 258 5.78 -14.12 -38.43
C LEU A 258 4.54 -14.93 -38.93
N GLY A 259 4.16 -14.75 -40.20
CA GLY A 259 3.06 -15.48 -40.83
C GLY A 259 1.63 -15.00 -40.51
N GLU A 260 1.46 -13.91 -39.76
CA GLU A 260 0.13 -13.35 -39.40
C GLU A 260 0.05 -11.84 -39.68
N ARG A 261 -1.16 -11.28 -39.59
CA ARG A 261 -1.38 -9.82 -39.73
C ARG A 261 -0.55 -9.04 -38.69
N VAL A 262 0.09 -7.95 -39.13
CA VAL A 262 0.99 -7.13 -38.30
C VAL A 262 0.36 -6.70 -36.98
N TRP A 263 -0.86 -6.15 -37.00
CA TRP A 263 -1.56 -5.71 -35.79
C TRP A 263 -1.77 -6.85 -34.78
N PHE A 264 -2.04 -8.06 -35.27
CA PHE A 264 -2.35 -9.22 -34.43
C PHE A 264 -1.09 -9.68 -33.70
N GLN A 265 0.04 -9.68 -34.41
CA GLN A 265 1.32 -10.03 -33.82
C GLN A 265 1.81 -9.01 -32.82
N ILE A 266 1.73 -7.71 -33.13
CA ILE A 266 2.14 -6.67 -32.19
C ILE A 266 1.28 -6.75 -30.93
N HIS A 267 -0.04 -6.90 -31.07
CA HIS A 267 -0.92 -7.10 -29.92
C HIS A 267 -0.53 -8.34 -29.10
N ARG A 268 -0.29 -9.48 -29.76
CA ARG A 268 0.10 -10.73 -29.08
C ARG A 268 1.41 -10.59 -28.32
N ILE A 269 2.42 -9.94 -28.92
CA ILE A 269 3.73 -9.70 -28.29
C ILE A 269 3.57 -8.77 -27.09
N LEU A 270 2.92 -7.62 -27.26
CA LEU A 270 2.74 -6.64 -26.18
C LEU A 270 1.90 -7.18 -25.02
N MET A 271 0.81 -7.89 -25.30
CA MET A 271 -0.01 -8.53 -24.25
C MET A 271 0.73 -9.68 -23.58
N GLY A 272 1.51 -10.46 -24.34
CA GLY A 272 2.36 -11.52 -23.77
C GLY A 272 3.39 -10.95 -22.78
N ILE A 273 4.06 -9.85 -23.16
CA ILE A 273 4.98 -9.12 -22.28
C ILE A 273 4.23 -8.56 -21.06
N CYS A 274 3.07 -7.94 -21.26
CA CYS A 274 2.24 -7.40 -20.17
C CYS A 274 1.88 -8.48 -19.13
N VAL A 275 1.41 -9.65 -19.58
CA VAL A 275 1.05 -10.77 -18.69
C VAL A 275 2.29 -11.34 -18.01
N GLY A 276 3.39 -11.54 -18.75
CA GLY A 276 4.64 -12.04 -18.19
C GLY A 276 5.21 -11.12 -17.09
N LEU A 277 5.25 -9.82 -17.36
CA LEU A 277 5.66 -8.81 -16.38
C LEU A 277 4.72 -8.76 -15.17
N THR A 278 3.40 -8.86 -15.39
CA THR A 278 2.41 -8.87 -14.30
C THR A 278 2.62 -10.09 -13.39
N CYS A 279 2.78 -11.29 -13.96
CA CYS A 279 3.05 -12.50 -13.19
C CYS A 279 4.35 -12.39 -12.39
N LEU A 280 5.45 -11.96 -13.04
CA LEU A 280 6.74 -11.79 -12.38
C LEU A 280 6.66 -10.76 -11.24
N ALA A 281 6.02 -9.62 -11.49
CA ALA A 281 5.84 -8.58 -10.49
C ALA A 281 5.03 -9.06 -9.30
N VAL A 282 3.93 -9.78 -9.51
CA VAL A 282 3.15 -10.35 -8.39
C VAL A 282 3.98 -11.39 -7.62
N ILE A 283 4.74 -12.26 -8.30
CA ILE A 283 5.64 -13.20 -7.62
C ILE A 283 6.63 -12.46 -6.72
N LEU A 284 7.25 -11.37 -7.20
CA LEU A 284 8.13 -10.54 -6.36
C LEU A 284 7.40 -9.96 -5.14
N ALA A 285 6.15 -9.51 -5.30
CA ALA A 285 5.35 -9.00 -4.20
C ALA A 285 5.02 -10.09 -3.16
N PHE A 286 4.71 -11.31 -3.58
CA PHE A 286 4.47 -12.44 -2.66
C PHE A 286 5.75 -12.86 -1.92
N ILE A 287 6.90 -12.86 -2.61
CA ILE A 287 8.19 -13.14 -1.97
C ILE A 287 8.51 -12.06 -0.93
N PHE A 288 8.32 -10.79 -1.30
CA PHE A 288 8.52 -9.65 -0.40
C PHE A 288 7.62 -9.72 0.84
N CYS A 289 6.34 -10.06 0.66
CA CYS A 289 5.37 -10.19 1.75
C CYS A 289 5.46 -11.52 2.51
N GLN A 290 6.34 -12.45 2.11
CA GLN A 290 6.38 -13.84 2.61
C GLN A 290 5.00 -14.54 2.57
N GLY A 291 4.18 -14.21 1.58
CA GLY A 291 2.79 -14.66 1.49
C GLY A 291 1.83 -13.57 1.02
N TYR A 292 0.56 -13.71 1.38
CA TYR A 292 -0.44 -12.69 1.08
C TYR A 292 -0.27 -11.47 2.00
N SER A 293 -0.48 -10.28 1.45
CA SER A 293 -0.36 -9.02 2.20
C SER A 293 -1.32 -8.99 3.41
N ALA A 294 -0.76 -8.83 4.60
CA ALA A 294 -1.52 -8.73 5.86
C ALA A 294 -2.03 -7.31 6.17
N LEU A 295 -2.00 -6.39 5.19
CA LEU A 295 -2.51 -5.02 5.36
C LEU A 295 -4.00 -5.02 5.67
N LYS A 296 -4.39 -4.28 6.71
CA LYS A 296 -5.79 -4.16 7.17
C LYS A 296 -6.32 -2.71 7.16
N ILE A 297 -5.45 -1.73 6.90
CA ILE A 297 -5.80 -0.31 6.95
C ILE A 297 -6.34 0.13 5.58
N TYR A 298 -7.47 0.85 5.59
CA TYR A 298 -8.01 1.50 4.41
C TYR A 298 -7.18 2.75 4.05
N PRO A 299 -6.84 3.00 2.75
CA PRO A 299 -7.19 2.22 1.56
C PRO A 299 -6.14 1.16 1.16
N ASP A 300 -5.08 0.97 1.94
CA ASP A 300 -3.89 0.18 1.58
C ASP A 300 -4.21 -1.31 1.34
N TYR A 301 -5.17 -1.91 2.06
CA TYR A 301 -5.57 -3.31 1.84
C TYR A 301 -6.29 -3.56 0.50
N ILE A 302 -6.76 -2.50 -0.18
CA ILE A 302 -7.47 -2.60 -1.47
C ILE A 302 -6.50 -2.93 -2.60
N HIS A 303 -5.27 -2.43 -2.54
CA HIS A 303 -4.26 -2.65 -3.58
C HIS A 303 -4.01 -4.15 -3.88
N PRO A 304 -3.68 -5.02 -2.91
CA PRO A 304 -3.45 -6.44 -3.17
C PRO A 304 -4.71 -7.17 -3.66
N ILE A 305 -5.91 -6.76 -3.22
CA ILE A 305 -7.18 -7.33 -3.69
C ILE A 305 -7.39 -7.01 -5.17
N LEU A 306 -7.29 -5.73 -5.55
CA LEU A 306 -7.43 -5.33 -6.96
C LEU A 306 -6.30 -5.91 -7.82
N GLY A 307 -5.08 -5.97 -7.30
CA GLY A 307 -3.93 -6.57 -7.98
C GLY A 307 -4.15 -8.05 -8.31
N LEU A 308 -4.72 -8.84 -7.39
CA LEU A 308 -5.07 -10.23 -7.66
C LEU A 308 -6.21 -10.37 -8.66
N ILE A 309 -7.23 -9.51 -8.60
CA ILE A 309 -8.31 -9.49 -9.60
C ILE A 309 -7.74 -9.21 -10.99
N VAL A 310 -6.87 -8.19 -11.11
CA VAL A 310 -6.19 -7.83 -12.35
C VAL A 310 -5.31 -8.98 -12.85
N LEU A 311 -4.56 -9.65 -11.99
CA LEU A 311 -3.76 -10.83 -12.34
C LEU A 311 -4.64 -11.96 -12.91
N CYS A 312 -5.72 -12.30 -12.21
CA CYS A 312 -6.65 -13.35 -12.65
C CYS A 312 -7.23 -13.03 -14.03
N LEU A 313 -7.71 -11.80 -14.24
CA LEU A 313 -8.25 -11.36 -15.53
C LEU A 313 -7.17 -11.36 -16.63
N ALA A 314 -5.96 -10.89 -16.32
CA ALA A 314 -4.84 -10.84 -17.24
C ALA A 314 -4.39 -12.23 -17.69
N VAL A 315 -4.46 -13.24 -16.81
CA VAL A 315 -4.09 -14.64 -17.10
C VAL A 315 -5.23 -15.39 -17.81
N ILE A 316 -6.49 -15.19 -17.39
CA ILE A 316 -7.66 -15.80 -18.02
C ILE A 316 -7.80 -15.36 -19.49
N ASN A 317 -7.46 -14.11 -19.81
CA ASN A 317 -7.70 -13.59 -21.15
C ASN A 317 -6.89 -14.32 -22.26
N PRO A 318 -5.58 -14.60 -22.08
CA PRO A 318 -4.83 -15.52 -22.93
C PRO A 318 -5.36 -16.95 -22.92
N PHE A 319 -5.80 -17.50 -21.77
CA PHE A 319 -6.37 -18.86 -21.73
C PHE A 319 -7.59 -19.00 -22.65
N ILE A 320 -8.46 -18.00 -22.65
CA ILE A 320 -9.60 -17.94 -23.57
C ILE A 320 -9.13 -17.89 -25.03
N THR A 321 -7.98 -17.25 -25.32
CA THR A 321 -7.43 -17.22 -26.68
C THR A 321 -6.90 -18.56 -27.19
N PHE A 322 -6.52 -19.51 -26.32
CA PHE A 322 -6.20 -20.87 -26.77
C PHE A 322 -7.44 -21.61 -27.30
N CYS A 323 -8.63 -21.25 -26.80
CA CYS A 323 -9.92 -21.76 -27.26
C CYS A 323 -10.50 -20.95 -28.45
N ARG A 324 -9.68 -20.12 -29.12
CA ARG A 324 -10.13 -19.23 -30.22
C ARG A 324 -10.72 -20.04 -31.38
N PRO A 325 -12.03 -19.90 -31.69
CA PRO A 325 -12.65 -20.62 -32.80
C PRO A 325 -12.13 -20.17 -34.16
N HIS A 326 -12.26 -21.01 -35.20
CA HIS A 326 -11.97 -20.64 -36.59
C HIS A 326 -12.70 -19.33 -36.99
N PRO A 327 -12.14 -18.44 -37.82
CA PRO A 327 -12.75 -17.15 -38.18
C PRO A 327 -14.18 -17.23 -38.71
N MET A 328 -14.58 -18.35 -39.33
CA MET A 328 -15.93 -18.57 -39.87
C MET A 328 -16.88 -19.33 -38.92
N HIS A 329 -16.45 -19.63 -37.69
CA HIS A 329 -17.25 -20.41 -36.74
C HIS A 329 -18.32 -19.54 -36.05
N LYS A 330 -19.52 -20.12 -35.82
CA LYS A 330 -20.66 -19.42 -35.20
C LYS A 330 -20.35 -18.83 -33.81
N ASN A 331 -19.47 -19.48 -33.05
CA ASN A 331 -19.10 -19.03 -31.70
C ASN A 331 -18.05 -17.91 -31.66
N ARG A 332 -17.53 -17.48 -32.82
CA ARG A 332 -16.48 -16.45 -32.91
C ARG A 332 -16.91 -15.08 -32.34
N PRO A 333 -18.15 -14.60 -32.51
CA PRO A 333 -18.61 -13.35 -31.89
C PRO A 333 -18.62 -13.41 -30.36
N TYR A 334 -19.05 -14.53 -29.76
CA TYR A 334 -19.02 -14.71 -28.29
C TYR A 334 -17.59 -14.66 -27.77
N PHE A 335 -16.67 -15.39 -28.41
CA PHE A 335 -15.24 -15.31 -28.09
C PHE A 335 -14.71 -13.86 -28.15
N ASN A 336 -15.03 -13.12 -29.22
CA ASN A 336 -14.56 -11.74 -29.38
C ASN A 336 -15.10 -10.82 -28.27
N TRP A 337 -16.38 -10.96 -27.89
CA TRP A 337 -16.98 -10.17 -26.81
C TRP A 337 -16.41 -10.52 -25.44
N THR A 338 -16.27 -11.81 -25.13
CA THR A 338 -15.69 -12.26 -23.86
C THR A 338 -14.24 -11.78 -23.72
N HIS A 339 -13.41 -11.98 -24.75
CA HIS A 339 -12.02 -11.52 -24.76
C HIS A 339 -11.91 -9.99 -24.62
N PHE A 340 -12.80 -9.26 -25.28
CA PHE A 340 -12.86 -7.80 -25.20
C PHE A 340 -13.27 -7.31 -23.80
N ILE A 341 -14.34 -7.86 -23.22
CA ILE A 341 -14.85 -7.44 -21.90
C ILE A 341 -13.81 -7.73 -20.81
N ILE A 342 -13.27 -8.95 -20.77
CA ILE A 342 -12.27 -9.33 -19.76
C ILE A 342 -11.01 -8.47 -19.88
N GLY A 343 -10.50 -8.27 -21.10
CA GLY A 343 -9.33 -7.42 -21.32
C GLY A 343 -9.57 -5.96 -20.93
N THR A 344 -10.76 -5.42 -21.23
CA THR A 344 -11.12 -4.05 -20.89
C THR A 344 -11.26 -3.86 -19.38
N ILE A 345 -11.92 -4.79 -18.68
CA ILE A 345 -12.04 -4.74 -17.21
C ILE A 345 -10.64 -4.82 -16.57
N ALA A 346 -9.77 -5.71 -17.04
CA ALA A 346 -8.40 -5.82 -16.52
C ALA A 346 -7.63 -4.49 -16.69
N TYR A 347 -7.72 -3.87 -17.87
CA TYR A 347 -7.06 -2.59 -18.14
C TYR A 347 -7.61 -1.47 -17.24
N VAL A 348 -8.93 -1.33 -17.12
CA VAL A 348 -9.57 -0.30 -16.29
C VAL A 348 -9.22 -0.47 -14.81
N LEU A 349 -9.22 -1.70 -14.28
CA LEU A 349 -8.86 -1.98 -12.88
C LEU A 349 -7.37 -1.82 -12.60
N SER A 350 -6.50 -1.98 -13.60
CA SER A 350 -5.05 -1.79 -13.42
C SER A 350 -4.69 -0.36 -13.01
N ILE A 351 -5.43 0.65 -13.49
CA ILE A 351 -5.18 2.07 -13.21
C ILE A 351 -5.32 2.41 -11.71
N PRO A 352 -6.49 2.20 -11.06
CA PRO A 352 -6.61 2.44 -9.62
C PRO A 352 -5.67 1.54 -8.81
N THR A 353 -5.37 0.33 -9.29
CA THR A 353 -4.40 -0.56 -8.64
C THR A 353 -3.00 0.08 -8.59
N ILE A 354 -2.53 0.68 -9.69
CA ILE A 354 -1.26 1.40 -9.75
C ILE A 354 -1.31 2.68 -8.90
N MET A 355 -2.42 3.44 -8.94
CA MET A 355 -2.58 4.63 -8.10
C MET A 355 -2.46 4.32 -6.61
N LEU A 356 -3.10 3.24 -6.15
CA LEU A 356 -2.97 2.76 -4.77
C LEU A 356 -1.54 2.29 -4.50
N GLY A 357 -0.93 1.54 -5.42
CA GLY A 357 0.44 1.04 -5.29
C GLY A 357 1.48 2.15 -5.09
N LEU A 358 1.36 3.26 -5.82
CA LEU A 358 2.23 4.45 -5.67
C LEU A 358 2.10 5.13 -4.30
N ARG A 359 1.01 4.89 -3.56
CA ARG A 359 0.78 5.45 -2.22
C ARG A 359 1.07 4.49 -1.07
N MET A 360 1.52 3.28 -1.37
CA MET A 360 1.82 2.26 -0.38
C MET A 360 3.04 2.66 0.46
N PRO A 361 3.02 2.44 1.80
CA PRO A 361 4.18 2.69 2.66
C PRO A 361 5.44 1.94 2.21
N ALA A 362 5.27 0.71 1.71
CA ALA A 362 6.34 -0.15 1.22
C ALA A 362 7.04 0.39 -0.04
N ALA A 363 6.39 1.27 -0.80
CA ALA A 363 6.96 1.89 -2.00
C ALA A 363 7.89 3.07 -1.69
N GLY A 364 7.99 3.48 -0.41
CA GLY A 364 8.82 4.59 0.06
C GLY A 364 7.98 5.75 0.61
N VAL A 365 8.36 6.23 1.80
CA VAL A 365 7.67 7.36 2.47
C VAL A 365 7.73 8.64 1.62
N GLN A 366 8.83 8.84 0.89
CA GLN A 366 8.99 9.94 -0.06
C GLN A 366 8.02 9.80 -1.23
N LEU A 367 7.91 8.63 -1.86
CA LEU A 367 6.99 8.42 -2.98
C LEU A 367 5.52 8.64 -2.58
N ARG A 368 5.14 8.25 -1.35
CA ARG A 368 3.79 8.44 -0.81
C ARG A 368 3.42 9.92 -0.63
N SER A 369 4.37 10.79 -0.27
CA SER A 369 4.12 12.22 -0.04
C SER A 369 4.12 13.04 -1.33
N LEU A 370 4.66 12.51 -2.42
CA LEU A 370 4.68 13.17 -3.72
C LEU A 370 3.34 13.02 -4.43
N ASN A 371 2.72 14.16 -4.78
CA ASN A 371 1.48 14.16 -5.55
C ASN A 371 1.71 14.10 -7.07
N TYR A 372 2.88 14.47 -7.57
CA TYR A 372 3.14 14.55 -9.00
C TYR A 372 3.10 13.20 -9.76
N PRO A 373 3.49 12.04 -9.21
CA PRO A 373 3.38 10.76 -9.93
C PRO A 373 1.92 10.40 -10.24
N LEU A 374 1.01 10.75 -9.33
CA LEU A 374 -0.43 10.59 -9.55
C LEU A 374 -0.94 11.55 -10.62
N TRP A 375 -0.52 12.81 -10.61
CA TRP A 375 -0.88 13.76 -11.66
C TRP A 375 -0.39 13.34 -13.04
N ILE A 376 0.81 12.75 -13.13
CA ILE A 376 1.35 12.17 -14.36
C ILE A 376 0.47 11.02 -14.84
N LEU A 377 0.04 10.13 -13.94
CA LEU A 377 -0.83 9.01 -14.30
C LEU A 377 -2.23 9.48 -14.70
N ILE A 378 -2.80 10.47 -14.01
CA ILE A 378 -4.09 11.09 -14.37
C ILE A 378 -3.99 11.75 -15.75
N PHE A 379 -2.91 12.49 -16.02
CA PHE A 379 -2.64 13.04 -17.34
C PHE A 379 -2.61 11.93 -18.41
N PHE A 380 -1.92 10.82 -18.14
CA PHE A 380 -1.85 9.70 -19.07
C PHE A 380 -3.22 9.06 -19.34
N VAL A 381 -4.06 8.91 -18.33
CA VAL A 381 -5.44 8.40 -18.48
C VAL A 381 -6.29 9.33 -19.36
N ILE A 382 -6.21 10.65 -19.13
CA ILE A 382 -6.89 11.64 -19.96
C ILE A 382 -6.37 11.57 -21.40
N PHE A 383 -5.06 11.53 -21.58
CA PHE A 383 -4.42 11.41 -22.88
C PHE A 383 -4.86 10.14 -23.62
N GLN A 384 -4.87 8.99 -22.95
CA GLN A 384 -5.37 7.72 -23.49
C GLN A 384 -6.81 7.88 -23.99
N PHE A 385 -7.69 8.43 -23.16
CA PHE A 385 -9.10 8.64 -23.51
C PHE A 385 -9.26 9.57 -24.73
N CYS A 386 -8.51 10.68 -24.78
CA CYS A 386 -8.51 11.59 -25.93
C CYS A 386 -8.03 10.92 -27.22
N VAL A 387 -6.99 10.07 -27.15
CA VAL A 387 -6.50 9.30 -28.31
C VAL A 387 -7.56 8.31 -28.79
N GLU A 388 -8.17 7.55 -27.90
CA GLU A 388 -9.24 6.60 -28.25
C GLU A 388 -10.44 7.31 -28.89
N LEU A 389 -10.90 8.41 -28.29
CA LEU A 389 -12.00 9.22 -28.81
C LEU A 389 -11.67 9.76 -30.21
N THR A 390 -10.46 10.29 -30.40
CA THR A 390 -10.01 10.82 -31.70
C THR A 390 -9.95 9.73 -32.77
N LEU A 391 -9.44 8.54 -32.44
CA LEU A 391 -9.37 7.40 -33.35
C LEU A 391 -10.76 6.84 -33.68
N GLU A 392 -11.69 6.85 -32.72
CA GLU A 392 -13.09 6.46 -32.93
C GLU A 392 -13.79 7.43 -33.89
N ILE A 393 -13.66 8.75 -33.67
CA ILE A 393 -14.21 9.79 -34.55
C ILE A 393 -13.63 9.66 -35.97
N HIS A 394 -12.31 9.50 -36.09
CA HIS A 394 -11.65 9.28 -37.38
C HIS A 394 -12.16 7.99 -38.07
N GLY A 395 -12.40 6.93 -37.30
CA GLY A 395 -13.00 5.69 -37.77
C GLY A 395 -14.39 5.91 -38.37
N CYS A 396 -15.24 6.67 -37.68
CA CYS A 396 -16.58 7.04 -38.14
C CYS A 396 -16.53 7.88 -39.43
N ILE A 397 -15.65 8.89 -39.51
CA ILE A 397 -15.50 9.76 -40.69
C ILE A 397 -15.13 8.93 -41.93
N HIS A 398 -14.18 8.00 -41.81
CA HIS A 398 -13.71 7.20 -42.94
C HIS A 398 -14.47 5.88 -43.14
N TYR A 399 -15.49 5.58 -42.33
CA TYR A 399 -16.22 4.32 -42.34
C TYR A 399 -16.81 4.01 -43.73
N ARG A 400 -17.58 4.95 -44.31
CA ARG A 400 -18.24 4.74 -45.62
C ARG A 400 -17.23 4.47 -46.73
N ARG A 401 -16.14 5.25 -46.78
CA ARG A 401 -15.10 5.13 -47.81
C ARG A 401 -14.34 3.81 -47.69
N ASN A 402 -13.97 3.41 -46.47
CA ASN A 402 -13.26 2.15 -46.25
C ASN A 402 -14.17 0.93 -46.47
N LYS A 403 -15.45 1.02 -46.10
CA LYS A 403 -16.45 0.00 -46.41
C LYS A 403 -16.60 -0.21 -47.91
N HIS A 404 -16.67 0.86 -48.70
CA HIS A 404 -16.75 0.76 -50.16
C HIS A 404 -15.52 0.06 -50.75
N LYS A 405 -14.29 0.49 -50.38
CA LYS A 405 -13.05 -0.19 -50.81
C LYS A 405 -13.04 -1.69 -50.50
N LYS A 406 -13.52 -2.08 -49.31
CA LYS A 406 -13.57 -3.49 -48.88
C LYS A 406 -14.58 -4.32 -49.67
N ILE A 407 -15.71 -3.71 -50.07
CA ILE A 407 -16.70 -4.34 -50.95
C ILE A 407 -16.10 -4.54 -52.34
N THR A 408 -15.48 -3.50 -52.92
CA THR A 408 -14.81 -3.58 -54.23
C THR A 408 -13.77 -4.69 -54.25
N TYR A 409 -12.88 -4.74 -53.26
CA TYR A 409 -11.87 -5.79 -53.13
C TYR A 409 -12.49 -7.20 -53.02
N ARG A 410 -13.59 -7.37 -52.28
CA ARG A 410 -14.26 -8.68 -52.18
C ARG A 410 -14.78 -9.15 -53.54
N ASN A 411 -15.39 -8.25 -54.29
CA ASN A 411 -15.90 -8.56 -55.63
C ASN A 411 -14.76 -8.94 -56.57
N GLU A 412 -13.64 -8.20 -56.54
CA GLU A 412 -12.43 -8.53 -57.32
C GLU A 412 -11.83 -9.89 -56.92
N LEU A 413 -11.82 -10.20 -55.62
CA LEU A 413 -11.32 -11.49 -55.11
C LEU A 413 -12.21 -12.65 -55.54
N GLU A 414 -13.53 -12.49 -55.51
CA GLU A 414 -14.49 -13.49 -56.00
C GLU A 414 -14.33 -13.73 -57.51
N GLN A 415 -14.12 -12.66 -58.29
CA GLN A 415 -13.83 -12.77 -59.72
C GLN A 415 -12.52 -13.54 -59.98
N TYR A 416 -11.46 -13.22 -59.24
CA TYR A 416 -10.20 -13.95 -59.31
C TYR A 416 -10.37 -15.44 -58.96
N GLN A 417 -11.09 -15.77 -57.88
CA GLN A 417 -11.34 -17.15 -57.47
C GLN A 417 -12.13 -17.94 -58.53
N ASN A 418 -13.13 -17.30 -59.15
CA ASN A 418 -13.90 -17.90 -60.23
C ASN A 418 -13.03 -18.13 -61.48
N ALA A 419 -12.18 -17.16 -61.86
CA ALA A 419 -11.27 -17.31 -63.00
C ALA A 419 -10.27 -18.45 -62.81
N VAL A 420 -9.70 -18.59 -61.60
CA VAL A 420 -8.80 -19.70 -61.24
C VAL A 420 -9.52 -21.05 -61.31
N ARG A 421 -10.77 -21.12 -60.83
CA ARG A 421 -11.56 -22.37 -60.85
C ARG A 421 -11.89 -22.83 -62.27
N VAL A 422 -12.18 -21.91 -63.18
CA VAL A 422 -12.61 -22.22 -64.57
C VAL A 422 -11.40 -22.44 -65.51
N GLY A 423 -10.17 -22.26 -65.03
CA GLY A 423 -8.97 -22.43 -65.84
C GLY A 423 -8.77 -21.33 -66.89
N GLY A 424 -9.25 -20.12 -66.60
CA GLY A 424 -9.15 -18.96 -67.49
C GLY A 424 -7.75 -18.32 -67.52
N VAL A 425 -7.64 -17.21 -68.25
CA VAL A 425 -6.41 -16.41 -68.37
C VAL A 425 -5.79 -16.11 -66.99
N PRO A 426 -4.46 -16.15 -66.81
CA PRO A 426 -3.82 -15.82 -65.54
C PRO A 426 -4.11 -14.36 -65.14
N ILE A 427 -5.01 -14.16 -64.18
CA ILE A 427 -5.27 -12.85 -63.56
C ILE A 427 -4.39 -12.73 -62.32
N PRO A 428 -3.68 -11.61 -62.09
CA PRO A 428 -2.94 -11.40 -60.85
C PRO A 428 -3.89 -11.34 -59.65
N ARG A 429 -3.49 -11.92 -58.52
CA ARG A 429 -4.30 -11.90 -57.30
C ARG A 429 -4.49 -10.43 -56.85
N PRO A 430 -5.73 -9.98 -56.60
CA PRO A 430 -5.97 -8.61 -56.14
C PRO A 430 -5.37 -8.39 -54.74
N VAL A 431 -4.84 -7.19 -54.53
CA VAL A 431 -4.15 -6.77 -53.32
C VAL A 431 -5.16 -6.12 -52.37
N GLU A 432 -5.15 -6.44 -51.07
CA GLU A 432 -6.10 -5.87 -50.12
C GLU A 432 -5.84 -4.35 -49.97
N PRO A 433 -6.85 -3.48 -50.17
CA PRO A 433 -6.64 -2.05 -50.30
C PRO A 433 -6.30 -1.40 -48.97
N GLU A 434 -5.41 -0.41 -49.00
CA GLU A 434 -5.07 0.33 -47.81
C GLU A 434 -6.20 1.25 -47.32
N PRO A 435 -6.35 1.41 -45.99
CA PRO A 435 -7.39 2.24 -45.42
C PRO A 435 -7.15 3.72 -45.71
N SER A 436 -8.26 4.44 -45.93
CA SER A 436 -8.24 5.90 -45.99
C SER A 436 -7.89 6.48 -44.61
N GLY A 437 -7.11 7.55 -44.58
CA GLY A 437 -6.62 8.16 -43.33
C GLY A 437 -5.44 7.44 -42.68
N ARG A 438 -4.73 6.55 -43.41
CA ARG A 438 -3.58 5.80 -42.89
C ARG A 438 -2.47 6.68 -42.31
N ILE A 439 -2.18 7.84 -42.92
CA ILE A 439 -1.12 8.76 -42.47
C ILE A 439 -1.45 9.29 -41.06
N PHE A 440 -2.70 9.68 -40.85
CA PHE A 440 -3.17 10.12 -39.53
C PHE A 440 -3.06 9.00 -38.49
N LYS A 441 -3.44 7.76 -38.84
CA LYS A 441 -3.26 6.61 -37.96
C LYS A 441 -1.78 6.36 -37.61
N TYR A 442 -0.86 6.44 -38.57
CA TYR A 442 0.58 6.32 -38.28
C TYR A 442 1.08 7.39 -37.31
N PHE A 443 0.67 8.65 -37.50
CA PHE A 443 0.99 9.73 -36.58
C PHE A 443 0.44 9.46 -35.17
N MET A 444 -0.83 9.06 -35.06
CA MET A 444 -1.48 8.84 -33.76
C MET A 444 -0.86 7.68 -32.98
N ILE A 445 -0.55 6.54 -33.61
CA ILE A 445 0.12 5.44 -32.89
C ILE A 445 1.54 5.80 -32.49
N SER A 446 2.27 6.55 -33.33
CA SER A 446 3.62 7.02 -33.02
C SER A 446 3.60 7.98 -31.84
N LEU A 447 2.67 8.95 -31.84
CA LEU A 447 2.49 9.90 -30.75
C LEU A 447 2.13 9.17 -29.45
N HIS A 448 1.14 8.27 -29.51
CA HIS A 448 0.69 7.51 -28.35
C HIS A 448 1.82 6.66 -27.75
N ALA A 449 2.50 5.85 -28.58
CA ALA A 449 3.59 5.00 -28.11
C ALA A 449 4.75 5.82 -27.52
N THR A 450 5.05 6.99 -28.10
CA THR A 450 6.10 7.88 -27.58
C THR A 450 5.72 8.48 -26.22
N VAL A 451 4.50 9.00 -26.08
CA VAL A 451 4.02 9.56 -24.80
C VAL A 451 3.93 8.46 -23.74
N ALA A 452 3.41 7.28 -24.08
CA ALA A 452 3.34 6.14 -23.17
C ALA A 452 4.74 5.71 -22.70
N ALA A 453 5.74 5.68 -23.60
CA ALA A 453 7.12 5.36 -23.24
C ALA A 453 7.73 6.43 -22.32
N ILE A 454 7.56 7.72 -22.63
CA ILE A 454 8.06 8.82 -21.80
C ILE A 454 7.44 8.76 -20.39
N VAL A 455 6.11 8.62 -20.30
CA VAL A 455 5.41 8.52 -19.02
C VAL A 455 5.88 7.30 -18.22
N ALA A 456 5.98 6.14 -18.87
CA ALA A 456 6.47 4.93 -18.20
C ALA A 456 7.90 5.10 -17.68
N VAL A 457 8.81 5.66 -18.48
CA VAL A 457 10.20 5.92 -18.09
C VAL A 457 10.27 6.89 -16.91
N ILE A 458 9.53 8.01 -16.95
CA ILE A 458 9.51 8.98 -15.85
C ILE A 458 9.00 8.32 -14.57
N LEU A 459 7.88 7.59 -14.63
CA LEU A 459 7.33 6.90 -13.45
C LEU A 459 8.29 5.83 -12.92
N ILE A 460 8.96 5.07 -13.79
CA ILE A 460 9.96 4.07 -13.39
C ILE A 460 11.16 4.74 -12.71
N ILE A 461 11.67 5.85 -13.25
CA ILE A 461 12.78 6.61 -12.63
C ILE A 461 12.35 7.11 -11.25
N VAL A 462 11.14 7.66 -11.14
CA VAL A 462 10.59 8.15 -9.87
C VAL A 462 10.48 7.03 -8.83
N ILE A 463 9.99 5.85 -9.23
CA ILE A 463 9.91 4.65 -8.37
C ILE A 463 11.31 4.13 -8.01
N ALA A 464 12.28 4.23 -8.92
CA ALA A 464 13.63 3.74 -8.66
C ALA A 464 14.38 4.64 -7.66
N VAL A 465 14.25 5.96 -7.81
CA VAL A 465 15.00 6.97 -7.04
C VAL A 465 14.44 7.17 -5.63
N ASN A 466 13.11 7.20 -5.47
CA ASN A 466 12.42 7.35 -4.17
C ASN A 466 12.09 5.97 -3.62
#